data_AF-A0A2V8SA27-F1
#
_entry.id   AF-A0A2V8SA27-F1
#
_cell.length_a   1.000
_cell.length_b   1.000
_cell.length_c   1.000
_cell.angle_alpha   90.00
_cell.angle_beta   90.00
_cell.angle_gamma   90.00
#
_symmetry.space_group_name_H-M   'P 1'
#
loop_
_entity.id
_entity.type
_entity.pdbx_description
1 polymer ?
#
loop_
_entity_poly.entity_id
_entity_poly.type
_entity_poly.pdbx_seq_one_letter_code
_entity_poly.pdbx_strand_id
1 'polypeptide(L)'
;VHNLLRPVTYSQSVIGDPAWTPILTTPPFPEYTSGHSVQSGAAAEVLTDQFGDLAFTDVTEADLGFAPRPFDDFFAAAHQAAISRLYGGIHFRSAIDRGVEQGVCVGRTLLDRVHFRAQDE
;
A
#
# COMPACT_ATOMS: atom_id res chain seq x y z
N VAL A 1 -19.25 3.47 -1.70
CA VAL A 1 -18.50 3.12 -2.92
C VAL A 1 -18.18 4.42 -3.63
N HIS A 2 -16.90 4.72 -3.86
CA HIS A 2 -16.46 5.94 -4.52
C HIS A 2 -15.97 5.63 -5.93
N ASN A 3 -16.48 6.35 -6.93
CA ASN A 3 -16.02 6.25 -8.32
C ASN A 3 -15.11 7.44 -8.65
N LEU A 4 -14.00 7.57 -7.91
CA LEU A 4 -13.12 8.74 -8.02
C LEU A 4 -12.18 8.63 -9.22
N LEU A 5 -12.02 9.74 -9.94
CA LEU A 5 -11.11 9.90 -11.06
C LEU A 5 -9.64 9.78 -10.64
N ARG A 6 -8.77 9.42 -11.59
CA ARG A 6 -7.32 9.27 -11.38
C ARG A 6 -6.56 10.60 -11.56
N PRO A 7 -5.36 10.77 -10.98
CA PRO A 7 -4.57 11.99 -11.11
C PRO A 7 -4.31 12.41 -12.56
N VAL A 8 -4.07 11.46 -13.47
CA VAL A 8 -3.87 11.76 -14.90
C VAL A 8 -5.05 12.47 -15.54
N THR A 9 -6.27 12.02 -15.26
CA THR A 9 -7.49 12.65 -15.76
C THR A 9 -7.67 14.05 -15.14
N TYR A 10 -7.37 14.20 -13.85
CA TYR A 10 -7.45 15.49 -13.19
C TYR A 10 -6.46 16.51 -13.78
N SER A 11 -5.19 16.12 -13.91
CA SER A 11 -4.14 16.98 -14.44
C SER A 11 -4.45 17.43 -15.87
N GLN A 12 -4.86 16.49 -16.72
CA GLN A 12 -5.09 16.79 -18.14
C GLN A 12 -6.39 17.56 -18.38
N SER A 13 -7.49 17.18 -17.71
CA SER A 13 -8.83 17.72 -18.01
C SER A 13 -9.26 18.87 -17.10
N VAL A 14 -8.69 18.98 -15.90
CA VAL A 14 -9.10 20.00 -14.90
C VAL A 14 -8.01 21.05 -14.68
N ILE A 15 -6.76 20.62 -14.44
CA ILE A 15 -5.63 21.56 -14.33
C ILE A 15 -5.28 22.16 -15.70
N GLY A 16 -5.51 21.40 -16.78
CA GLY A 16 -5.25 21.84 -18.15
C GLY A 16 -3.81 21.62 -18.61
N ASP A 17 -3.12 20.63 -18.04
CA ASP A 17 -1.80 20.19 -18.50
C ASP A 17 -1.93 18.86 -19.29
N PRO A 18 -2.16 18.93 -20.62
CA PRO A 18 -2.37 17.74 -21.44
C PRO A 18 -1.10 16.90 -21.63
N ALA A 19 0.09 17.45 -21.35
CA ALA A 19 1.36 16.75 -21.50
C ALA A 19 1.75 15.97 -20.24
N TRP A 20 1.11 16.25 -19.10
CA TRP A 20 1.39 15.55 -17.85
C TRP A 20 1.05 14.07 -17.94
N THR A 21 2.02 13.23 -17.55
CA THR A 21 1.85 11.78 -17.43
C THR A 21 2.45 11.26 -16.11
N PRO A 22 1.84 10.23 -15.49
CA PRO A 22 2.39 9.62 -14.29
C PRO A 22 3.63 8.78 -14.62
N ILE A 23 4.50 8.59 -13.63
CA ILE A 23 5.68 7.71 -13.75
C ILE A 23 5.25 6.24 -13.94
N LEU A 24 4.19 5.82 -13.25
CA LEU A 24 3.63 4.48 -13.39
C LEU A 24 2.39 4.51 -14.28
N THR A 25 2.21 3.47 -15.08
CA THR A 25 0.95 3.24 -15.81
C THR A 25 -0.23 3.21 -14.82
N THR A 26 -1.25 4.01 -15.09
CA THR A 26 -2.44 4.10 -14.24
C THR A 26 -3.26 2.81 -14.34
N PRO A 27 -3.54 2.09 -13.24
CA PRO A 27 -4.34 0.87 -13.27
C PRO A 27 -5.82 1.13 -13.62
N PRO A 28 -6.51 0.16 -14.29
CA PRO A 28 -7.86 0.35 -14.83
C PRO A 28 -8.97 0.13 -13.78
N PHE A 29 -8.91 0.86 -12.66
CA PHE A 29 -9.93 0.88 -11.62
C PHE A 29 -9.98 2.25 -10.91
N PRO A 30 -11.11 2.60 -10.24
CA PRO A 30 -11.26 3.88 -9.54
C PRO A 30 -10.17 4.16 -8.50
N GLU A 31 -9.97 5.44 -8.19
CA GLU A 31 -8.80 5.90 -7.44
C GLU A 31 -8.85 5.64 -5.93
N TYR A 32 -10.03 5.73 -5.30
CA TYR A 32 -10.13 5.78 -3.84
C TYR A 32 -10.79 4.54 -3.22
N THR A 33 -10.22 3.90 -2.19
CA THR A 33 -8.88 4.12 -1.60
C THR A 33 -7.78 3.39 -2.39
N SER A 34 -6.51 3.66 -2.06
CA SER A 34 -5.40 2.95 -2.69
C SER A 34 -5.33 1.49 -2.24
N GLY A 35 -5.47 0.56 -3.18
CA GLY A 35 -5.39 -0.87 -2.90
C GLY A 35 -4.03 -1.32 -2.32
N HIS A 36 -2.91 -0.74 -2.79
CA HIS A 36 -1.60 -1.02 -2.20
C HIS A 36 -1.56 -0.58 -0.73
N SER A 37 -2.04 0.63 -0.42
CA SER A 37 -2.08 1.12 0.96
C SER A 37 -2.93 0.25 1.89
N VAL A 38 -4.11 -0.17 1.43
CA VAL A 38 -5.00 -1.06 2.21
C VAL A 38 -4.37 -2.43 2.42
N GLN A 39 -3.89 -3.08 1.36
CA GLN A 39 -3.33 -4.43 1.46
C GLN A 39 -2.06 -4.44 2.31
N SER A 40 -1.15 -3.49 2.09
CA SER A 40 0.09 -3.40 2.87
C SER A 40 -0.18 -3.06 4.33
N GLY A 41 -1.11 -2.16 4.64
CA GLY A 41 -1.49 -1.85 6.03
C GLY A 41 -2.09 -3.06 6.75
N ALA A 42 -2.95 -3.83 6.08
CA ALA A 42 -3.51 -5.05 6.66
C ALA A 42 -2.45 -6.13 6.87
N ALA A 43 -1.54 -6.31 5.89
CA ALA A 43 -0.45 -7.28 5.99
C ALA A 43 0.52 -6.90 7.11
N ALA A 44 0.89 -5.62 7.24
CA ALA A 44 1.77 -5.17 8.30
C ALA A 44 1.19 -5.43 9.69
N GLU A 45 -0.11 -5.16 9.91
CA GLU A 45 -0.76 -5.44 11.20
C GLU A 45 -0.68 -6.93 11.56
N VAL A 46 -1.03 -7.82 10.63
CA VAL A 46 -1.04 -9.27 10.87
C VAL A 46 0.37 -9.83 11.05
N LEU A 47 1.33 -9.40 10.25
CA LEU A 47 2.71 -9.86 10.35
C LEU A 47 3.38 -9.36 11.64
N THR A 48 3.06 -8.13 12.07
CA THR A 48 3.56 -7.58 13.33
C THR A 48 2.98 -8.32 14.53
N ASP A 49 1.69 -8.69 14.51
CA ASP A 49 1.10 -9.54 15.56
C ASP A 49 1.76 -10.91 15.62
N GLN A 50 2.00 -11.54 14.47
CA GLN A 50 2.53 -12.91 14.40
C GLN A 50 4.03 -13.02 14.72
N PHE A 51 4.83 -12.01 14.34
CA PHE A 51 6.29 -12.07 14.40
C PHE A 51 6.93 -10.98 15.26
N GLY A 52 6.13 -10.05 15.79
CA GLY A 52 6.61 -8.85 16.47
C GLY A 52 7.21 -7.82 15.50
N ASP A 53 7.82 -6.79 16.06
CA ASP A 53 8.61 -5.80 15.32
C ASP A 53 9.89 -6.47 14.80
N LEU A 54 9.87 -6.87 13.52
CA LEU A 54 10.94 -7.63 12.89
C LEU A 54 11.56 -6.85 11.73
N ALA A 55 12.85 -6.55 11.84
CA ALA A 55 13.64 -6.05 10.72
C ALA A 55 13.90 -7.15 9.70
N PHE A 56 13.80 -6.81 8.41
CA PHE A 56 14.05 -7.75 7.32
C PHE A 56 14.64 -7.07 6.09
N THR A 57 15.21 -7.86 5.20
CA THR A 57 15.60 -7.40 3.86
C THR A 57 14.70 -8.07 2.84
N ASP A 58 13.91 -7.26 2.14
CA ASP A 58 13.04 -7.70 1.06
C ASP A 58 13.88 -7.98 -0.20
N VAL A 59 13.84 -9.24 -0.64
CA VAL A 59 14.48 -9.73 -1.87
C VAL A 59 13.46 -10.20 -2.90
N THR A 60 12.16 -10.01 -2.65
CA THR A 60 11.08 -10.59 -3.47
C THR A 60 11.11 -10.14 -4.93
N GLU A 61 11.65 -8.95 -5.20
CA GLU A 61 11.75 -8.36 -6.54
C GLU A 61 13.15 -8.53 -7.19
N ALA A 62 14.04 -9.32 -6.58
CA ALA A 62 15.40 -9.53 -7.10
C ALA A 62 15.42 -10.17 -8.49
N ASP A 63 14.49 -11.09 -8.76
CA ASP A 63 14.36 -11.76 -10.06
C ASP A 63 13.89 -10.78 -11.17
N LEU A 64 13.29 -9.65 -10.80
CA LEU A 64 12.97 -8.56 -11.72
C LEU A 64 14.11 -7.54 -11.86
N GLY A 65 15.27 -7.79 -11.23
CA GLY A 65 16.47 -6.97 -11.32
C GLY A 65 16.52 -5.81 -10.31
N PHE A 66 15.61 -5.77 -9.33
CA PHE A 66 15.66 -4.75 -8.27
C PHE A 66 16.62 -5.15 -7.16
N ALA A 67 17.36 -4.17 -6.64
CA ALA A 67 18.22 -4.38 -5.49
C ALA A 67 17.39 -4.70 -4.24
N PRO A 68 17.85 -5.63 -3.37
CA PRO A 68 17.24 -5.89 -2.09
C PRO A 68 17.04 -4.62 -1.26
N ARG A 69 15.93 -4.54 -0.51
CA ARG A 69 15.57 -3.36 0.29
C ARG A 69 15.44 -3.72 1.77
N PRO A 70 16.25 -3.12 2.66
CA PRO A 70 16.08 -3.32 4.09
C PRO A 70 14.92 -2.49 4.64
N PHE A 71 14.23 -3.05 5.63
CA PHE A 71 13.17 -2.40 6.40
C PHE A 71 13.35 -2.70 7.89
N ASP A 72 13.09 -1.68 8.71
CA ASP A 72 13.20 -1.80 10.17
C ASP A 72 12.06 -2.63 10.76
N ASP A 73 10.88 -2.60 10.13
CA ASP A 73 9.69 -3.38 10.49
C ASP A 73 8.72 -3.48 9.29
N PHE A 74 7.62 -4.21 9.47
CA PHE A 74 6.59 -4.39 8.43
C PHE A 74 5.82 -3.09 8.12
N PHE A 75 5.68 -2.18 9.08
CA PHE A 75 5.01 -0.90 8.88
C PHE A 75 5.86 0.05 8.04
N ALA A 76 7.18 0.04 8.20
CA ALA A 76 8.12 0.78 7.37
C ALA A 76 7.98 0.33 5.90
N ALA A 77 7.90 -0.98 5.66
CA ALA A 77 7.63 -1.52 4.33
C ALA A 77 6.25 -1.10 3.80
N ALA A 78 5.20 -1.19 4.62
CA ALA A 78 3.85 -0.80 4.21
C ALA A 78 3.70 0.69 3.91
N HIS A 79 4.28 1.56 4.73
CA HIS A 79 4.30 3.01 4.49
C HIS A 79 5.10 3.36 3.24
N GLN A 80 6.22 2.67 2.99
CA GLN A 80 6.99 2.85 1.77
C GLN A 80 6.19 2.41 0.53
N ALA A 81 5.52 1.26 0.59
CA ALA A 81 4.63 0.79 -0.47
C ALA A 81 3.48 1.78 -0.73
N ALA A 82 2.87 2.32 0.33
CA ALA A 82 1.80 3.30 0.25
C ALA A 82 2.26 4.62 -0.40
N ILE A 83 3.36 5.21 0.09
CA ILE A 83 3.85 6.50 -0.43
C ILE A 83 4.38 6.38 -1.87
N SER A 84 4.89 5.20 -2.26
CA SER A 84 5.33 4.95 -3.63
C SER A 84 4.24 5.26 -4.66
N ARG A 85 2.96 5.19 -4.27
CA ARG A 85 1.82 5.45 -5.16
C ARG A 85 1.63 6.93 -5.47
N LEU A 86 2.06 7.80 -4.54
CA LEU A 86 2.15 9.23 -4.77
C LEU A 86 3.29 9.53 -5.73
N TYR A 87 4.47 8.95 -5.48
CA TYR A 87 5.64 9.11 -6.35
C TYR A 87 5.37 8.56 -7.75
N GLY A 88 4.61 7.47 -7.86
CA GLY A 88 4.16 6.92 -9.14
C GLY A 88 3.15 7.79 -9.88
N GLY A 89 2.59 8.83 -9.24
CA GLY A 89 1.63 9.75 -9.85
C GLY A 89 0.22 9.19 -10.05
N ILE A 90 -0.13 8.09 -9.36
CA ILE A 90 -1.37 7.34 -9.65
C ILE A 90 -2.40 7.36 -8.51
N HIS A 91 -2.05 7.94 -7.36
CA HIS A 91 -2.96 8.16 -6.24
C HIS A 91 -2.79 9.55 -5.63
N PHE A 92 -3.89 10.10 -5.12
CA PHE A 92 -3.86 11.28 -4.26
C PHE A 92 -3.46 10.91 -2.83
N ARG A 93 -2.94 11.88 -2.07
CA ARG A 93 -2.50 11.67 -0.69
C ARG A 93 -3.61 11.11 0.22
N SER A 94 -4.85 11.56 0.03
CA SER A 94 -5.99 11.08 0.81
C SER A 94 -6.25 9.58 0.62
N ALA A 95 -6.17 9.06 -0.61
CA ALA A 95 -6.36 7.64 -0.90
C ALA A 95 -5.27 6.75 -0.29
N ILE A 96 -4.07 7.32 -0.13
CA ILE A 96 -2.91 6.66 0.45
C ILE A 96 -3.07 6.60 1.98
N ASP A 97 -3.22 7.75 2.62
CA ASP A 97 -3.27 7.86 4.08
C ASP A 97 -4.49 7.10 4.63
N ARG A 98 -5.67 7.32 4.03
CA ARG A 98 -6.91 6.59 4.40
C ARG A 98 -6.87 5.13 4.03
N GLY A 99 -6.13 4.77 2.97
CA GLY A 99 -5.92 3.38 2.61
C GLY A 99 -5.14 2.63 3.68
N VAL A 100 -4.06 3.21 4.20
CA VAL A 100 -3.29 2.58 5.29
C VAL A 100 -4.14 2.43 6.56
N GLU A 101 -4.85 3.49 6.98
CA GLU A 101 -5.78 3.45 8.12
C GLU A 101 -6.83 2.35 7.96
N GLN A 102 -7.43 2.25 6.77
CA GLN A 102 -8.40 1.22 6.44
C GLN A 102 -7.77 -0.19 6.51
N GLY A 103 -6.57 -0.36 5.96
CA GLY A 103 -5.83 -1.63 5.99
C GLY A 103 -5.58 -2.12 7.41
N VAL A 104 -5.05 -1.25 8.28
CA VAL A 104 -4.82 -1.56 9.70
C VAL A 104 -6.12 -1.97 10.39
N CYS A 105 -7.22 -1.27 10.14
CA CYS A 105 -8.54 -1.64 10.70
C CYS A 105 -8.99 -3.03 10.25
N VAL A 106 -8.77 -3.38 8.98
CA VAL A 106 -9.05 -4.73 8.45
C VAL A 106 -8.18 -5.78 9.14
N GLY A 107 -6.87 -5.52 9.28
CA GLY A 107 -5.93 -6.41 9.98
C GLY A 107 -6.37 -6.69 11.41
N ARG A 108 -6.69 -5.66 12.18
CA ARG A 108 -7.21 -5.79 13.56
C ARG A 108 -8.50 -6.60 13.62
N THR A 109 -9.43 -6.31 12.73
CA THR A 109 -10.71 -7.05 12.66
C THR A 109 -10.49 -8.53 12.37
N LEU A 110 -9.46 -8.88 11.59
CA LEU A 110 -9.08 -10.26 11.33
C LEU A 110 -8.52 -10.92 12.59
N LEU A 111 -7.58 -10.27 13.28
CA LEU A 111 -6.95 -10.79 14.50
C LEU A 111 -7.96 -10.98 15.66
N ASP A 112 -8.99 -10.13 15.73
CA ASP A 112 -10.10 -10.29 16.68
C ASP A 112 -10.98 -11.53 16.42
N ARG A 113 -10.93 -12.09 15.21
CA ARG A 113 -11.86 -13.15 14.75
C ARG A 113 -11.17 -14.45 14.40
N VAL A 114 -9.88 -14.40 14.07
CA VAL A 114 -9.09 -15.53 13.61
C VAL A 114 -7.94 -15.69 14.59
N HIS A 115 -7.98 -16.78 15.34
CA HIS A 115 -6.88 -17.17 16.21
C HIS A 115 -6.13 -18.31 15.54
N PHE A 116 -4.84 -18.10 15.30
CA PHE A 116 -3.97 -19.19 14.90
C PHE A 116 -3.90 -20.22 16.03
N ARG A 117 -3.83 -21.51 15.68
CA ARG A 117 -3.57 -22.55 16.69
C ARG A 117 -2.26 -22.22 17.38
N ALA A 118 -2.26 -22.24 18.71
CA ALA A 118 -1.03 -22.25 19.47
C ALA A 118 -0.16 -23.38 18.92
N GLN A 119 1.13 -23.09 18.69
CA GLN A 119 2.09 -24.16 18.53
C GLN A 119 2.23 -24.79 19.92
N ASP A 120 1.51 -25.87 20.16
CA ASP A 120 1.78 -26.74 21.29
C ASP A 120 3.24 -27.21 21.13
N GLU A 121 4.12 -26.85 22.08
CA GLU A 121 5.50 -27.35 22.18
C GLU A 121 5.54 -28.86 22.43
#